data_AF-A0A4P7UDK8-F1
#
_entry.id   AF-A0A4P7UDK8-F1
#
_cell.length_a   1.000
_cell.length_b   1.000
_cell.length_c   1.000
_cell.angle_alpha   90.00
_cell.angle_beta   90.00
_cell.angle_gamma   90.00
#
_symmetry.space_group_name_H-M   'P 1'
#
loop_
_entity.id
_entity.type
_entity.pdbx_description
1 polymer ?
#
loop_
_entity_poly.entity_id
_entity_poly.type
_entity_poly.pdbx_seq_one_letter_code
_entity_poly.pdbx_strand_id
1 'polypeptide(L)'
;MTDLVTALDLVTGEPFTALRRAGWTWLLDDERLHETATLAVVDVSHVVVTDALSRGDIAGARRAAEIGCLAAPYDEICRLDLAKVAETDGHETLAGRILREHVFDRSDDYLAPVDLSERTEAVRGQG
;
A
#
# COMPACT_ATOMS: atom_id res chain seq x y z
N MET A 1 9.72 3.36 19.54
CA MET A 1 8.31 3.11 19.15
C MET A 1 7.49 4.37 19.24
N THR A 2 7.40 5.03 20.40
CA THR A 2 6.66 6.29 20.58
C THR A 2 6.97 7.32 19.48
N ASP A 3 8.25 7.57 19.19
CA ASP A 3 8.63 8.54 18.15
C ASP A 3 8.14 8.15 16.75
N LEU A 4 8.13 6.85 16.41
CA LEU A 4 7.62 6.38 15.12
C LEU A 4 6.11 6.53 15.01
N VAL A 5 5.39 6.20 16.09
CA VAL A 5 3.93 6.41 16.16
C VAL A 5 3.60 7.89 16.04
N THR A 6 4.33 8.77 16.74
CA THR A 6 4.16 10.22 16.64
C THR A 6 4.54 10.75 15.26
N ALA A 7 5.55 10.19 14.61
CA ALA A 7 5.92 10.58 13.24
C ALA A 7 4.80 10.28 12.25
N LEU A 8 4.08 9.15 12.40
CA LEU A 8 2.92 8.82 11.56
C LEU A 8 1.78 9.84 11.69
N ASP A 9 1.66 10.55 12.81
CA ASP A 9 0.65 11.61 12.98
C ASP A 9 0.89 12.84 12.09
N LEU A 10 2.10 12.99 11.53
CA LEU A 10 2.44 14.05 10.59
C LEU A 10 1.95 13.75 9.16
N VAL A 11 1.55 12.51 8.89
CA VAL A 11 1.11 12.06 7.57
C VAL A 11 -0.38 12.39 7.40
N THR A 12 -0.68 13.30 6.47
CA THR A 12 -2.06 13.73 6.19
C THR A 12 -2.56 13.34 4.80
N GLY A 13 -1.75 12.62 4.02
CA GLY A 13 -2.00 12.31 2.61
C GLY A 13 -0.71 11.85 1.91
N GLU A 14 -0.80 11.64 0.60
CA GLU A 14 0.36 11.34 -0.24
C GLU A 14 1.37 12.51 -0.20
N PRO A 15 2.66 12.24 0.09
CA PRO A 15 3.69 13.26 0.15
C PRO A 15 3.73 14.15 -1.09
N PHE A 16 3.94 15.45 -0.89
CA PHE A 16 4.10 16.44 -1.98
C PHE A 16 2.93 16.54 -2.97
N THR A 17 1.72 16.16 -2.59
CA THR A 17 0.51 16.39 -3.41
C THR A 17 -0.13 17.77 -3.21
N ALA A 18 0.17 18.45 -2.09
CA ALA A 18 -0.31 19.80 -1.78
C ALA A 18 0.58 20.93 -2.35
N LEU A 19 1.26 20.70 -3.48
CA LEU A 19 2.20 21.67 -4.05
C LEU A 19 1.49 22.88 -4.67
N ARG A 20 1.85 24.09 -4.22
CA ARG A 20 1.51 25.34 -4.94
C ARG A 20 2.33 25.44 -6.23
N ARG A 21 1.65 25.83 -7.32
CA ARG A 21 2.12 25.95 -8.72
C ARG A 21 3.42 26.71 -9.00
N ALA A 22 4.08 27.35 -8.02
CA ALA A 22 5.20 28.26 -8.27
C ALA A 22 6.40 28.13 -7.30
N GLY A 23 6.42 27.15 -6.39
CA GLY A 23 7.37 27.17 -5.26
C GLY A 23 8.54 26.18 -5.28
N TRP A 24 8.49 25.10 -6.09
CA TRP A 24 9.25 23.89 -5.73
C TRP A 24 9.83 23.11 -6.91
N THR A 25 10.23 23.78 -8.01
CA THR A 25 10.91 23.10 -9.14
C THR A 25 12.16 22.33 -8.70
N TRP A 26 12.91 22.85 -7.72
CA TRP A 26 14.09 22.20 -7.16
C TRP A 26 13.80 20.86 -6.47
N LEU A 27 12.58 20.63 -5.99
CA LEU A 27 12.16 19.38 -5.35
C LEU A 27 12.03 18.23 -6.37
N LEU A 28 11.85 18.58 -7.64
CA LEU A 28 11.68 17.63 -8.75
C LEU A 28 12.94 17.49 -9.61
N ASP A 29 13.97 18.30 -9.37
CA ASP A 29 15.15 18.43 -10.25
C ASP A 29 16.27 17.41 -9.97
N ASP A 30 16.46 16.91 -8.74
CA ASP A 30 17.70 16.18 -8.39
C ASP A 30 17.55 14.87 -7.61
N GLU A 31 16.51 14.70 -6.79
CA GLU A 31 16.28 13.42 -6.11
C GLU A 31 14.80 13.07 -6.22
N ARG A 32 14.49 11.78 -6.38
CA ARG A 32 13.13 11.22 -6.33
C ARG A 32 12.57 11.31 -4.89
N LEU A 33 12.83 12.42 -4.18
CA LEU A 33 12.46 12.74 -2.80
C LEU A 33 10.99 12.45 -2.51
N HIS A 34 10.10 12.69 -3.48
CA HIS A 34 8.70 12.28 -3.40
C HIS A 34 8.52 10.77 -3.20
N GLU A 35 9.15 9.94 -4.03
CA GLU A 35 9.15 8.49 -3.89
C GLU A 35 9.87 8.03 -2.62
N THR A 36 11.01 8.64 -2.28
CA THR A 36 11.76 8.30 -1.05
C THR A 36 10.93 8.60 0.20
N ALA A 37 10.19 9.71 0.22
CA ALA A 37 9.31 10.05 1.35
C ALA A 37 8.13 9.06 1.45
N THR A 38 7.53 8.69 0.32
CA THR A 38 6.46 7.68 0.28
C THR A 38 6.96 6.34 0.83
N LEU A 39 8.11 5.85 0.36
CA LEU A 39 8.72 4.61 0.86
C LEU A 39 9.09 4.69 2.35
N ALA A 40 9.62 5.82 2.81
CA ALA A 40 9.95 6.01 4.22
C ALA A 40 8.70 5.92 5.12
N VAL A 41 7.56 6.44 4.68
CA VAL A 41 6.30 6.30 5.43
C VAL A 41 5.81 4.85 5.44
N VAL A 42 5.92 4.13 4.31
CA VAL A 42 5.59 2.69 4.22
C VAL A 42 6.43 1.88 5.21
N ASP A 43 7.74 2.06 5.21
CA ASP A 43 8.67 1.34 6.10
C ASP A 43 8.35 1.60 7.58
N VAL A 44 8.14 2.87 7.96
CA VAL A 44 7.80 3.23 9.34
C VAL A 44 6.46 2.64 9.74
N SER A 45 5.46 2.70 8.84
CA SER A 45 4.14 2.12 9.08
C SER A 45 4.24 0.61 9.33
N HIS A 46 4.97 -0.11 8.49
CA HIS A 46 5.17 -1.56 8.60
C HIS A 46 5.86 -1.96 9.92
N VAL A 47 6.88 -1.20 10.35
CA VAL A 47 7.54 -1.40 11.65
C VAL A 47 6.56 -1.24 12.81
N VAL A 48 5.72 -0.21 12.77
CA VAL A 48 4.71 0.05 13.82
C VAL A 48 3.62 -1.01 13.81
N VAL A 49 3.15 -1.46 12.63
CA VAL A 49 2.18 -2.56 12.49
C VAL A 49 2.71 -3.82 13.15
N THR A 50 3.94 -4.21 12.81
CA THR A 50 4.56 -5.45 13.31
C THR A 50 4.71 -5.41 14.83
N ASP A 51 5.17 -4.29 15.39
CA ASP A 51 5.28 -4.12 16.85
C ASP A 51 3.91 -4.14 17.53
N ALA A 52 2.91 -3.42 17.00
CA ALA A 52 1.57 -3.37 17.57
C ALA A 52 0.88 -4.74 17.55
N LEU A 53 0.97 -5.49 16.45
CA LEU A 53 0.48 -6.87 16.36
C LEU A 53 1.18 -7.79 17.36
N SER A 54 2.49 -7.65 17.57
CA SER A 54 3.23 -8.46 18.55
C SER A 54 2.76 -8.25 20.00
N ARG A 55 2.14 -7.10 20.28
CA ARG A 55 1.58 -6.73 21.58
C ARG A 55 0.07 -6.97 21.68
N GLY A 56 -0.57 -7.43 20.61
CA GLY A 56 -2.02 -7.57 20.53
C GLY A 56 -2.77 -6.24 20.39
N ASP A 57 -2.09 -5.14 20.07
CA ASP A 57 -2.72 -3.83 19.81
C ASP A 57 -3.22 -3.76 18.36
N ILE A 58 -4.38 -4.38 18.14
CA ILE A 58 -5.00 -4.43 16.82
C ILE A 58 -5.40 -3.03 16.33
N ALA A 59 -5.84 -2.15 17.24
CA ALA A 59 -6.25 -0.80 16.90
C ALA A 59 -5.06 0.05 16.42
N GLY A 60 -3.93 -0.01 17.15
CA GLY A 60 -2.69 0.65 16.76
C GLY A 60 -2.15 0.11 15.43
N ALA A 61 -2.17 -1.21 15.24
CA ALA A 61 -1.73 -1.84 14.00
C ALA A 61 -2.59 -1.41 12.81
N ARG A 62 -3.92 -1.42 12.95
CA ARG A 62 -4.86 -0.95 11.91
C ARG A 62 -4.57 0.49 11.52
N ARG A 63 -4.46 1.38 12.51
CA ARG A 63 -4.20 2.79 12.28
C ARG A 63 -2.90 3.02 11.51
N ALA A 64 -1.83 2.34 11.89
CA ALA A 64 -0.54 2.48 11.22
C ALA A 64 -0.60 2.00 9.76
N ALA A 65 -1.25 0.86 9.50
CA ALA A 65 -1.43 0.36 8.14
C ALA A 65 -2.29 1.29 7.26
N GLU A 66 -3.36 1.88 7.83
CA GLU A 66 -4.18 2.89 7.15
C GLU A 66 -3.38 4.15 6.77
N ILE A 67 -2.50 4.62 7.67
CA ILE A 67 -1.61 5.76 7.39
C ILE A 67 -0.63 5.44 6.26
N GLY A 68 -0.05 4.23 6.26
CA GLY A 68 0.79 3.76 5.18
C GLY A 68 0.06 3.76 3.82
N CYS A 69 -1.17 3.25 3.78
CA CYS A 69 -2.02 3.28 2.58
C CYS A 69 -2.40 4.71 2.16
N LEU A 70 -2.57 5.63 3.12
CA LEU A 70 -2.87 7.03 2.84
C LEU A 70 -1.69 7.74 2.18
N ALA A 71 -0.46 7.47 2.64
CA ALA A 71 0.75 8.05 2.07
C ALA A 71 1.15 7.40 0.74
N ALA A 72 0.89 6.11 0.59
CA ALA A 72 1.28 5.32 -0.56
C ALA A 72 0.08 4.50 -1.09
N PRO A 73 -0.91 5.13 -1.75
CA PRO A 73 -2.12 4.44 -2.18
C PRO A 73 -1.87 3.27 -3.12
N TYR A 74 -0.73 3.27 -3.82
CA TYR A 74 -0.29 2.25 -4.77
C TYR A 74 0.84 1.37 -4.23
N ASP A 75 1.10 1.34 -2.93
CA ASP A 75 2.05 0.40 -2.35
C ASP A 75 1.35 -0.87 -1.88
N GLU A 76 2.00 -2.02 -2.02
CA GLU A 76 1.42 -3.32 -1.66
C GLU A 76 1.64 -3.68 -0.19
N ILE A 77 2.72 -3.21 0.43
CA ILE A 77 3.11 -3.55 1.81
C ILE A 77 2.02 -3.07 2.78
N CYS A 78 1.56 -1.83 2.64
CA CYS A 78 0.52 -1.28 3.50
C CYS A 78 -0.82 -2.06 3.39
N ARG A 79 -1.11 -2.63 2.21
CA ARG A 79 -2.33 -3.42 1.98
C ARG A 79 -2.19 -4.83 2.55
N LEU A 80 -1.01 -5.43 2.42
CA LEU A 80 -0.66 -6.69 3.09
C LEU A 80 -0.75 -6.55 4.61
N ASP A 81 -0.30 -5.43 5.16
CA ASP A 81 -0.44 -5.11 6.59
C ASP A 81 -1.91 -5.01 7.00
N LEU A 82 -2.77 -4.35 6.22
CA LEU A 82 -4.22 -4.32 6.49
C LEU A 82 -4.86 -5.72 6.44
N ALA A 83 -4.46 -6.55 5.48
CA ALA A 83 -4.91 -7.94 5.41
C ALA A 83 -4.45 -8.73 6.65
N LYS A 84 -3.22 -8.54 7.10
CA LYS A 84 -2.67 -9.21 8.28
C LYS A 84 -3.34 -8.75 9.57
N VAL A 85 -3.65 -7.47 9.69
CA VAL A 85 -4.45 -6.91 10.79
C VAL A 85 -5.84 -7.53 10.80
N ALA A 86 -6.51 -7.61 9.64
CA ALA A 86 -7.83 -8.23 9.54
C ALA A 86 -7.81 -9.71 9.92
N GLU A 87 -6.81 -10.47 9.47
CA GLU A 87 -6.61 -11.87 9.86
C GLU A 87 -6.42 -12.00 11.37
N THR A 88 -5.55 -11.19 11.97
CA THR A 88 -5.23 -11.24 13.41
C THR A 88 -6.45 -10.84 14.27
N ASP A 89 -7.31 -9.96 13.77
CA ASP A 89 -8.57 -9.56 14.40
C ASP A 89 -9.71 -10.59 14.18
N GLY A 90 -9.44 -11.73 13.53
CA GLY A 90 -10.42 -12.79 13.28
C GLY A 90 -11.34 -12.55 12.07
N HIS A 91 -11.02 -11.57 11.23
CA HIS A 91 -11.80 -11.22 10.03
C HIS A 91 -11.21 -11.84 8.75
N GLU A 92 -11.11 -13.18 8.71
CA GLU A 92 -10.48 -13.93 7.60
C GLU A 92 -11.10 -13.62 6.22
N THR A 93 -12.42 -13.43 6.14
CA THR A 93 -13.12 -13.09 4.89
C THR A 93 -12.73 -11.71 4.38
N LEU A 94 -12.52 -10.75 5.29
CA LEU A 94 -12.04 -9.40 4.97
C LEU A 94 -10.58 -9.44 4.52
N ALA A 95 -9.72 -10.18 5.23
CA ALA A 95 -8.32 -10.35 4.87
C ALA A 95 -8.19 -10.93 3.45
N GLY A 96 -8.93 -12.00 3.15
CA GLY A 96 -8.95 -12.60 1.81
C GLY A 96 -9.49 -11.67 0.73
N ARG A 97 -10.44 -10.80 1.05
CA ARG A 97 -10.95 -9.78 0.12
C ARG A 97 -9.88 -8.73 -0.19
N ILE A 98 -9.20 -8.21 0.85
CA ILE A 98 -8.12 -7.22 0.68
C ILE A 98 -7.02 -7.78 -0.22
N LEU A 99 -6.59 -9.02 0.00
CA LEU A 99 -5.55 -9.66 -0.81
C LEU A 99 -5.98 -9.84 -2.28
N ARG A 100 -7.22 -10.28 -2.53
CA ARG A 100 -7.72 -10.43 -3.91
C ARG A 100 -7.81 -9.08 -4.63
N GLU A 101 -8.57 -8.14 -4.05
CA GLU A 101 -8.93 -6.88 -4.72
C GLU A 101 -7.74 -5.93 -4.87
N HIS A 102 -6.76 -6.02 -3.98
CA HIS A 102 -5.74 -4.99 -3.86
C HIS A 102 -4.29 -5.49 -3.96
N VAL A 103 -4.05 -6.79 -4.03
CA VAL A 103 -2.70 -7.35 -4.19
C VAL A 103 -2.66 -8.27 -5.41
N PHE A 104 -3.57 -9.25 -5.52
CA PHE A 104 -3.52 -10.23 -6.62
C PHE A 104 -4.13 -9.74 -7.93
N ASP A 105 -5.26 -9.02 -7.89
CA ASP A 105 -5.92 -8.51 -9.11
C ASP A 105 -5.35 -7.14 -9.57
N ARG A 106 -4.28 -6.67 -8.92
CA ARG A 106 -3.60 -5.44 -9.31
C ARG A 106 -2.69 -5.72 -10.50
N SER A 107 -3.20 -5.49 -11.70
CA SER A 107 -2.38 -5.37 -12.90
C SER A 107 -1.56 -4.09 -12.82
N ASP A 108 -0.32 -4.17 -12.32
CA ASP A 108 0.66 -3.08 -12.43
C ASP A 108 1.09 -2.82 -13.88
N ASP A 109 0.72 -3.73 -14.77
CA ASP A 109 0.76 -3.47 -16.18
C ASP A 109 -0.44 -2.61 -16.55
N TYR A 110 -0.20 -1.38 -17.03
CA TYR A 110 -1.16 -0.63 -17.87
C TYR A 110 -1.49 -1.37 -19.19
N LEU A 111 -1.32 -2.68 -19.24
CA LEU A 111 -1.69 -3.53 -20.35
C LEU A 111 -3.15 -3.92 -20.16
N ALA A 112 -3.94 -3.76 -21.22
CA ALA A 112 -5.18 -4.49 -21.34
C ALA A 112 -4.90 -5.99 -21.08
N PRO A 113 -5.87 -6.77 -20.57
CA PRO A 113 -5.73 -8.21 -20.47
C PRO A 113 -5.11 -8.74 -21.75
N VAL A 114 -4.00 -9.48 -21.66
CA VAL A 114 -3.31 -10.00 -22.83
C VAL A 114 -4.33 -10.79 -23.66
N ASP A 115 -4.64 -10.29 -24.85
CA ASP A 115 -5.50 -11.01 -25.78
C ASP A 115 -4.91 -12.42 -25.95
N LEU A 116 -5.77 -13.43 -25.81
CA LEU A 116 -5.36 -14.81 -25.91
C LEU A 116 -4.70 -15.02 -27.27
N SER A 117 -3.52 -15.64 -27.30
CA SER A 117 -2.90 -16.01 -28.57
C SER A 117 -3.85 -16.94 -29.36
N GLU A 118 -3.85 -16.87 -30.69
CA GLU A 118 -4.66 -17.74 -31.56
C GLU A 118 -4.52 -19.24 -31.19
N ARG A 119 -3.34 -19.64 -30.72
CA ARG A 119 -3.07 -21.02 -30.30
C ARG A 119 -3.88 -21.43 -29.06
N THR A 120 -4.15 -20.49 -28.15
CA THR A 120 -4.89 -20.73 -26.91
C THR A 120 -6.40 -20.73 -27.16
N GLU A 121 -6.90 -19.90 -28.08
CA GLU A 121 -8.30 -19.94 -28.53
C GLU A 121 -8.66 -21.29 -29.20
N ALA A 122 -7.74 -21.83 -30.01
CA ALA A 122 -7.94 -23.10 -30.70
C ALA A 122 -8.12 -24.31 -29.76
N VAL A 123 -7.57 -24.25 -28.55
CA VAL A 123 -7.73 -25.31 -27.52
C VAL A 123 -9.09 -25.18 -26.81
N ARG A 124 -9.65 -23.97 -26.72
CA ARG A 124 -10.94 -23.72 -26.04
C ARG A 124 -12.15 -24.06 -26.91
N GLY A 125 -11.98 -24.14 -28.24
CA GLY A 125 -13.02 -24.52 -29.20
C GLY A 125 -13.23 -26.03 -29.42
N GLN A 126 -12.55 -26.90 -28.68
CA GLN A 126 -12.65 -28.36 -28.80
C GLN A 126 -13.31 -29.02 -27.58
N GLY A 127 -14.37 -28.40 -27.06
CA GLY A 127 -15.28 -28.98 -26.06
C GLY A 127 -16.64 -29.30 -26.67
#